data_AF-A0AAE0H2C1-F1
#
_entry.id   AF-A0AAE0H2C1-F1
#
_cell.length_a   1.000
_cell.length_b   1.000
_cell.length_c   1.000
_cell.angle_alpha   90.00
_cell.angle_beta   90.00
_cell.angle_gamma   90.00
#
_symmetry.space_group_name_H-M   'P 1'
#
loop_
_entity.id
_entity.type
_entity.pdbx_description
1 polymer ?
#
loop_
_entity_poly.entity_id
_entity_poly.type
_entity_poly.pdbx_seq_one_letter_code
_entity_poly.pdbx_strand_id
1 'polypeptide(L)'
;MTQNLGMGANVTTGPFTVRLVDVDYYMAAPIPGVDVCYSALQGSATQQVPVVRVFGATPAGQKTCLHIHQAFPYFYVPFEGPTFPQEVSRIPPFLRQFALALDQALETAAASHQLKSTAAGDTRAPNAAPTATAQVAWLLQLDLDAPLNQRH
;
A
#
# COMPACT_ATOMS: atom_id res chain seq x y z
N MET A 1 56.00 17.86 23.17
CA MET A 1 55.84 16.73 22.24
C MET A 1 54.38 16.67 21.83
N THR A 2 54.15 17.03 20.56
CA THR A 2 52.90 16.96 19.81
C THR A 2 52.24 15.57 19.88
N GLN A 3 50.92 15.53 20.01
CA GLN A 3 50.07 14.88 18.99
C GLN A 3 48.75 15.65 18.87
N ASN A 4 48.50 16.07 17.64
CA ASN A 4 47.31 16.74 17.14
C ASN A 4 46.75 15.79 16.07
N LEU A 5 45.50 15.36 16.21
CA LEU A 5 44.67 14.65 15.22
C LEU A 5 43.25 14.74 15.85
N GLY A 6 42.37 15.67 15.47
CA GLY A 6 41.99 16.01 14.11
C GLY A 6 40.86 15.10 13.68
N MET A 7 39.62 15.38 14.12
CA MET A 7 38.37 15.00 13.45
C MET A 7 37.18 15.61 14.18
N GLY A 8 37.03 16.93 14.04
CA GLY A 8 35.71 17.54 14.07
C GLY A 8 34.95 17.06 12.83
N ALA A 9 34.41 15.85 12.87
CA ALA A 9 33.44 15.42 11.89
C ALA A 9 32.18 16.22 12.17
N ASN A 10 32.04 17.36 11.49
CA ASN A 10 30.73 17.95 11.25
C ASN A 10 29.88 16.83 10.63
N VAL A 11 28.99 16.22 11.43
CA VAL A 11 27.97 15.33 10.91
C VAL A 11 27.09 16.25 10.08
N THR A 12 27.37 16.33 8.78
CA THR A 12 26.45 16.93 7.84
C THR A 12 25.18 16.09 7.92
N THR A 13 24.16 16.62 8.58
CA THR A 13 22.80 16.08 8.59
C THR A 13 22.19 16.26 7.20
N GLY A 14 22.78 15.57 6.22
CA GLY A 14 22.23 15.44 4.89
C GLY A 14 21.12 14.40 4.89
N PRO A 15 20.24 14.42 3.89
CA PRO A 15 19.24 13.38 3.73
C PRO A 15 19.92 12.02 3.61
N PHE A 16 19.31 11.00 4.21
CA PHE A 16 19.68 9.62 3.91
C PHE A 16 19.33 9.34 2.44
N THR A 17 20.33 8.93 1.64
CA THR A 17 20.18 8.74 0.19
C THR A 17 20.58 7.34 -0.22
N VAL A 18 19.84 6.77 -1.17
CA VAL A 18 20.07 5.45 -1.74
C VAL A 18 19.89 5.54 -3.25
N ARG A 19 20.83 5.00 -4.02
CA ARG A 19 20.67 4.81 -5.46
C ARG A 19 19.71 3.64 -5.70
N LEU A 20 18.61 3.90 -6.40
CA LEU A 20 17.63 2.90 -6.80
C LEU A 20 18.28 1.91 -7.80
N VAL A 21 18.22 0.62 -7.49
CA VAL A 21 18.62 -0.47 -8.39
C VAL A 21 17.42 -1.28 -8.79
N ASP A 22 16.60 -1.68 -7.83
CA ASP A 22 15.40 -2.48 -8.06
C ASP A 22 14.31 -2.15 -7.03
N VAL A 23 13.05 -2.36 -7.42
CA VAL A 23 11.88 -2.16 -6.56
C VAL A 23 10.92 -3.33 -6.75
N ASP A 24 10.55 -3.96 -5.65
CA ASP A 24 9.46 -4.93 -5.62
C ASP A 24 8.52 -4.64 -4.44
N TYR A 25 7.49 -5.48 -4.30
CA TYR A 25 6.62 -5.45 -3.14
C TYR A 25 6.33 -6.87 -2.68
N TYR A 26 5.98 -7.01 -1.41
CA TYR A 26 5.40 -8.22 -0.84
C TYR A 26 4.29 -7.87 0.13
N MET A 27 3.48 -8.87 0.49
CA MET A 27 2.44 -8.71 1.49
C MET A 27 2.94 -9.24 2.84
N ALA A 28 2.74 -8.45 3.90
CA ALA A 28 3.16 -8.78 5.26
C ALA A 28 2.03 -8.55 6.26
N ALA A 29 2.09 -9.19 7.42
CA ALA A 29 1.23 -8.82 8.54
C ALA A 29 1.53 -7.38 8.99
N PRO A 30 0.51 -6.57 9.33
CA PRO A 30 0.72 -5.16 9.70
C PRO A 30 1.48 -5.03 11.02
N ILE A 31 2.38 -4.04 11.09
CA ILE A 31 3.15 -3.70 12.28
C ILE A 31 2.44 -2.57 13.05
N PRO A 32 2.02 -2.79 14.32
CA PRO A 32 1.40 -1.75 15.14
C PRO A 32 2.28 -0.50 15.28
N GLY A 33 1.70 0.68 15.03
CA GLY A 33 2.40 1.96 15.09
C GLY A 33 3.18 2.34 13.83
N VAL A 34 3.24 1.45 12.83
CA VAL A 34 3.86 1.69 11.52
C VAL A 34 2.85 1.51 10.39
N ASP A 35 2.03 0.47 10.47
CA ASP A 35 1.02 0.14 9.47
C ASP A 35 -0.40 0.44 9.96
N VAL A 36 -1.33 0.45 9.01
CA VAL A 36 -2.75 0.44 9.34
C VAL A 36 -3.13 -0.99 9.76
N CYS A 37 -3.61 -1.17 10.99
CA CYS A 37 -3.95 -2.49 11.54
C CYS A 37 -5.46 -2.79 11.55
N TYR A 38 -6.29 -1.82 11.20
CA TYR A 38 -7.75 -1.93 11.21
C TYR A 38 -8.34 -1.20 10.01
N SER A 39 -9.28 -1.83 9.31
CA SER A 39 -10.02 -1.19 8.23
C SER A 39 -11.41 -0.77 8.72
N ALA A 40 -11.73 0.53 8.72
CA ALA A 40 -13.06 1.00 9.09
C ALA A 40 -14.13 0.59 8.07
N LEU A 41 -13.74 0.38 6.81
CA LEU A 41 -14.64 -0.09 5.76
C LEU A 41 -15.10 -1.53 5.99
N GLN A 42 -14.16 -2.43 6.30
CA GLN A 42 -14.50 -3.83 6.60
C GLN A 42 -14.98 -4.01 8.04
N GLY A 43 -14.61 -3.12 8.94
CA GLY A 43 -14.90 -3.24 10.37
C GLY A 43 -14.10 -4.34 11.07
N SER A 44 -12.98 -4.77 10.47
CA SER A 44 -12.17 -5.90 10.94
C SER A 44 -10.67 -5.57 10.96
N ALA A 45 -9.93 -6.42 11.66
CA ALA A 45 -8.47 -6.34 11.71
C ALA A 45 -7.87 -6.66 10.34
N THR A 46 -6.91 -5.83 9.95
CA THR A 46 -6.12 -6.03 8.76
C THR A 46 -5.28 -7.28 8.87
N GLN A 47 -5.37 -8.14 7.85
CA GLN A 47 -4.54 -9.34 7.79
C GLN A 47 -3.21 -9.10 7.07
N GLN A 48 -3.22 -8.33 5.98
CA GLN A 48 -2.01 -8.04 5.20
C GLN A 48 -1.96 -6.60 4.67
N VAL A 49 -0.74 -6.08 4.58
CA VAL A 49 -0.42 -4.76 4.00
C VAL A 49 0.68 -4.91 2.95
N PRO A 50 0.66 -4.08 1.89
CA PRO A 50 1.75 -4.02 0.93
C PRO A 50 2.97 -3.34 1.56
N VAL A 51 4.13 -3.99 1.48
CA VAL A 51 5.42 -3.40 1.83
C VAL A 51 6.25 -3.34 0.57
N VAL A 52 6.64 -2.12 0.18
CA VAL A 52 7.50 -1.89 -0.98
C VAL A 52 8.95 -2.02 -0.54
N ARG A 53 9.74 -2.81 -1.24
CA ARG A 53 11.18 -2.92 -1.00
C ARG A 53 11.96 -2.18 -2.06
N VAL A 54 12.86 -1.32 -1.61
CA VAL A 54 13.80 -0.60 -2.47
C VAL A 54 15.20 -1.14 -2.25
N PHE A 55 15.77 -1.75 -3.28
CA PHE A 55 17.14 -2.25 -3.28
C PHE A 55 18.06 -1.23 -3.92
N GLY A 56 19.22 -1.02 -3.29
CA GLY A 56 20.14 0.00 -3.75
C GLY A 56 21.46 0.03 -3.02
N ALA A 57 22.18 1.13 -3.18
CA ALA A 57 23.38 1.42 -2.42
C ALA A 57 23.43 2.87 -1.94
N THR A 58 23.97 3.10 -0.75
CA THR A 58 24.29 4.46 -0.26
C THR A 58 25.41 5.09 -1.13
N PRO A 59 25.64 6.41 -1.09
CA PRO A 59 26.78 7.03 -1.78
C PRO A 59 28.13 6.43 -1.40
N ALA A 60 28.24 5.87 -0.19
CA ALA A 60 29.42 5.16 0.30
C ALA A 60 29.55 3.71 -0.25
N GLY A 61 28.60 3.25 -1.06
CA GLY A 61 28.63 1.92 -1.70
C GLY A 61 28.07 0.77 -0.85
N GLN A 62 27.49 1.06 0.32
CA GLN A 62 26.87 0.03 1.17
C GLN A 62 25.57 -0.44 0.52
N LYS A 63 25.38 -1.75 0.37
CA LYS A 63 24.11 -2.32 -0.10
C LYS A 63 23.01 -2.05 0.93
N THR A 64 21.81 -1.72 0.45
CA THR A 64 20.67 -1.37 1.29
C THR A 64 19.39 -1.98 0.73
N CYS A 65 18.50 -2.40 1.62
CA CYS A 65 17.11 -2.79 1.34
C CYS A 65 16.21 -1.96 2.26
N LEU A 66 15.44 -1.03 1.70
CA LEU A 66 14.49 -0.21 2.47
C LEU A 66 13.10 -0.79 2.37
N HIS A 67 12.39 -0.84 3.49
CA HIS A 67 10.98 -1.25 3.54
C HIS A 67 10.12 -0.01 3.71
N ILE A 68 9.29 0.27 2.71
CA ILE A 68 8.35 1.38 2.72
C ILE A 68 6.97 0.82 3.06
N HIS A 69 6.45 1.28 4.19
CA HIS A 69 5.14 0.95 4.72
C HIS A 69 4.10 2.01 4.32
N GLN A 70 2.82 1.67 4.43
CA GLN A 70 1.68 2.57 4.16
C GLN A 70 1.56 3.08 2.70
N ALA A 71 2.25 2.46 1.75
CA ALA A 71 2.13 2.75 0.32
C ALA A 71 1.06 1.86 -0.35
N PHE A 72 -0.21 2.21 -0.18
CA PHE A 72 -1.33 1.44 -0.72
C PHE A 72 -1.66 1.83 -2.18
N PRO A 73 -1.91 0.86 -3.08
CA PRO A 73 -2.27 1.13 -4.47
C PRO A 73 -3.68 1.72 -4.57
N TYR A 74 -3.87 2.71 -5.46
CA TYR A 74 -5.15 3.38 -5.68
C TYR A 74 -5.48 3.62 -7.14
N PHE A 75 -6.78 3.76 -7.42
CA PHE A 75 -7.30 4.17 -8.73
C PHE A 75 -8.56 5.03 -8.54
N TYR A 76 -8.87 5.83 -9.56
CA TYR A 76 -10.05 6.69 -9.55
C TYR A 76 -11.18 6.06 -10.37
N VAL A 77 -12.40 6.24 -9.91
CA VAL A 77 -13.62 5.80 -10.60
C VAL A 77 -14.50 7.02 -10.87
N PRO A 78 -14.93 7.25 -12.12
CA PRO A 78 -15.93 8.28 -12.41
C PRO A 78 -17.21 8.04 -11.61
N PHE A 79 -17.72 9.09 -10.97
CA PHE A 79 -18.99 9.03 -10.25
C PHE A 79 -20.08 9.72 -11.05
N GLU A 80 -21.03 8.94 -11.59
CA GLU A 80 -22.12 9.44 -12.46
C GLU A 80 -23.44 9.69 -11.70
N GLY A 81 -23.40 9.78 -10.37
CA GLY A 81 -24.59 10.09 -9.57
C GLY A 81 -25.05 11.55 -9.72
N PRO A 82 -26.35 11.85 -9.54
CA PRO A 82 -26.90 13.20 -9.74
C PRO A 82 -26.24 14.25 -8.83
N THR A 83 -25.70 13.82 -7.68
CA THR A 83 -24.77 14.58 -6.84
C THR A 83 -24.04 13.57 -5.94
N PHE A 84 -22.75 13.79 -5.65
CA PHE A 84 -22.10 13.07 -4.54
C PHE A 84 -22.94 13.26 -3.27
N PRO A 85 -23.07 12.29 -2.37
CA PRO A 85 -23.88 12.49 -1.17
C PRO A 85 -23.42 13.74 -0.42
N GLN A 86 -24.22 14.81 -0.52
CA GLN A 86 -23.93 16.10 0.12
C GLN A 86 -23.99 15.97 1.65
N GLU A 87 -24.81 15.02 2.12
CA GLU A 87 -24.86 14.61 3.52
C GLU A 87 -23.71 13.65 3.81
N VAL A 88 -22.76 14.12 4.63
CA VAL A 88 -21.60 13.34 5.11
C VAL A 88 -22.04 11.99 5.72
N SER A 89 -23.21 11.95 6.37
CA SER A 89 -23.78 10.74 6.96
C SER A 89 -24.11 9.62 5.96
N ARG A 90 -24.30 9.96 4.68
CA ARG A 90 -24.64 8.99 3.61
C ARG A 90 -23.42 8.46 2.87
N ILE A 91 -22.25 9.07 3.05
CA ILE A 91 -21.00 8.65 2.39
C ILE A 91 -20.52 7.29 2.91
N PRO A 92 -20.41 7.03 4.25
CA PRO A 92 -19.93 5.75 4.75
C PRO A 92 -20.70 4.51 4.28
N PRO A 93 -22.06 4.47 4.30
CA PRO A 93 -22.79 3.30 3.82
C PRO A 93 -22.64 3.09 2.32
N PHE A 94 -22.61 4.17 1.53
CA PHE A 94 -22.36 4.10 0.08
C PHE A 94 -20.99 3.50 -0.24
N LEU A 95 -19.93 4.00 0.40
CA LEU A 95 -18.57 3.52 0.21
C LEU A 95 -18.42 2.04 0.59
N ARG A 96 -19.08 1.61 1.68
CA ARG A 96 -19.09 0.20 2.09
C ARG A 96 -19.78 -0.69 1.05
N GLN A 97 -20.92 -0.27 0.51
CA GLN A 97 -21.62 -1.00 -0.54
C GLN A 97 -20.78 -1.10 -1.82
N PHE A 98 -20.12 -0.01 -2.21
CA PHE A 98 -19.22 0.01 -3.35
C PHE A 98 -18.03 -0.95 -3.16
N ALA A 99 -17.38 -0.91 -1.99
CA ALA A 99 -16.28 -1.81 -1.67
C ALA A 99 -16.71 -3.30 -1.74
N LEU A 100 -17.86 -3.64 -1.16
CA LEU A 100 -18.40 -5.00 -1.21
C LEU A 100 -18.68 -5.49 -2.64
N ALA A 101 -19.25 -4.62 -3.48
CA ALA A 101 -19.51 -4.95 -4.88
C ALA A 101 -18.20 -5.16 -5.66
N LEU A 102 -17.18 -4.35 -5.38
CA LEU A 102 -15.87 -4.50 -6.01
C LEU A 102 -15.18 -5.80 -5.59
N ASP A 103 -15.22 -6.13 -4.30
CA ASP A 103 -14.66 -7.37 -3.76
C ASP A 103 -15.27 -8.61 -4.44
N GLN A 104 -16.60 -8.64 -4.56
CA GLN A 104 -17.32 -9.73 -5.25
C GLN A 104 -16.98 -9.80 -6.75
N ALA A 105 -16.88 -8.65 -7.42
CA ALA A 105 -16.51 -8.61 -8.84
C ALA A 105 -15.09 -9.13 -9.08
N LEU A 106 -14.16 -8.81 -8.19
CA LEU A 106 -12.78 -9.28 -8.31
C LEU A 106 -12.65 -10.78 -8.00
N GLU A 107 -13.36 -11.28 -6.98
CA GLU A 107 -13.41 -12.72 -6.67
C GLU A 107 -13.99 -13.53 -7.83
N THR A 108 -15.09 -13.05 -8.44
CA THR A 108 -15.71 -13.70 -9.61
C THR A 108 -14.81 -13.65 -10.84
N ALA A 109 -14.13 -12.53 -11.09
CA ALA A 109 -13.16 -12.41 -12.17
C ALA A 109 -11.98 -13.37 -11.99
N ALA A 110 -11.42 -13.47 -10.78
CA ALA A 110 -10.32 -14.38 -10.47
C ALA A 110 -10.72 -15.85 -10.68
N ALA A 111 -11.91 -16.26 -10.23
CA ALA A 111 -12.44 -17.60 -10.45
C ALA A 111 -12.60 -17.92 -11.95
N SER A 112 -13.09 -16.95 -12.73
CA SER A 112 -13.27 -17.13 -14.19
C SER A 112 -11.94 -17.31 -14.94
N HIS A 113 -10.87 -16.66 -14.48
CA HIS A 113 -9.54 -16.79 -15.06
C HIS A 113 -8.94 -18.18 -14.77
N GLN A 114 -9.16 -18.73 -13.58
CA GLN A 114 -8.70 -20.10 -13.24
C GLN A 114 -9.38 -21.18 -14.09
N LEU A 115 -10.65 -21.01 -14.44
CA LEU A 115 -11.36 -21.95 -15.33
C LEU A 115 -10.83 -21.91 -16.77
N LYS A 116 -10.31 -20.77 -17.24
CA LYS A 116 -9.67 -20.64 -18.55
C LYS A 116 -8.23 -21.17 -18.55
N SER A 117 -7.48 -21.03 -17.46
CA SER A 117 -6.09 -21.50 -17.38
C SER A 117 -5.98 -23.02 -17.19
N THR A 118 -6.92 -23.66 -16.50
CA THR A 118 -6.96 -25.13 -16.37
C THR A 118 -7.27 -25.85 -17.68
N ALA A 119 -7.92 -25.16 -18.64
CA ALA A 119 -8.09 -25.65 -20.01
C ALA A 119 -6.81 -25.54 -20.88
N ALA A 120 -5.80 -24.78 -20.43
CA ALA A 120 -4.57 -24.49 -21.19
C ALA A 120 -3.30 -25.18 -20.65
N GLY A 121 -3.40 -25.97 -19.57
CA GLY A 121 -2.34 -26.91 -19.16
C GLY A 121 -1.02 -26.31 -18.67
N ASP A 122 -1.00 -25.11 -18.09
CA ASP A 122 0.23 -24.49 -17.57
C ASP A 122 0.35 -24.62 -16.04
N THR A 123 1.43 -25.24 -15.57
CA THR A 123 1.69 -25.53 -14.15
C THR A 123 2.76 -24.59 -13.62
N ARG A 124 2.37 -23.39 -13.21
CA ARG A 124 3.24 -22.51 -12.40
C ARG A 124 2.48 -22.00 -11.19
N ALA A 125 2.98 -22.34 -10.01
CA ALA A 125 2.37 -21.93 -8.74
C ALA A 125 2.32 -20.39 -8.65
N PRO A 126 1.16 -19.77 -8.41
CA PRO A 126 1.07 -18.33 -8.23
C PRO A 126 1.63 -17.96 -6.86
N ASN A 127 2.49 -16.94 -6.84
CA ASN A 127 2.79 -16.21 -5.61
C ASN A 127 1.44 -15.63 -5.14
N ALA A 128 0.97 -16.04 -3.96
CA ALA A 128 -0.38 -15.72 -3.50
C ALA A 128 -0.56 -14.21 -3.37
N ALA A 129 -1.20 -13.60 -4.38
CA ALA A 129 -1.78 -12.28 -4.24
C ALA A 129 -2.91 -12.39 -3.18
N PRO A 130 -3.06 -11.41 -2.29
CA PRO A 130 -4.14 -11.44 -1.32
C PRO A 130 -5.47 -11.45 -2.06
N THR A 131 -6.46 -12.15 -1.48
CA THR A 131 -7.84 -12.10 -1.95
C THR A 131 -8.24 -10.64 -2.12
N ALA A 132 -8.88 -10.35 -3.25
CA ALA A 132 -9.25 -9.01 -3.69
C ALA A 132 -9.92 -8.13 -2.62
N THR A 133 -10.65 -8.79 -1.70
CA THR A 133 -11.25 -8.25 -0.48
C THR A 133 -10.29 -7.34 0.30
N ALA A 134 -9.00 -7.67 0.39
CA ALA A 134 -8.06 -6.87 1.16
C ALA A 134 -7.74 -5.52 0.49
N GLN A 135 -7.77 -5.39 -0.84
CA GLN A 135 -7.19 -4.24 -1.54
C GLN A 135 -8.09 -3.00 -1.56
N VAL A 136 -9.41 -3.19 -1.61
CA VAL A 136 -10.38 -2.08 -1.78
C VAL A 136 -10.66 -1.37 -0.45
N ALA A 137 -10.66 -2.12 0.64
CA ALA A 137 -10.93 -1.63 1.98
C ALA A 137 -9.90 -0.61 2.51
N TRP A 138 -8.77 -0.48 1.81
CA TRP A 138 -7.69 0.44 2.15
C TRP A 138 -7.82 1.82 1.55
N LEU A 139 -8.43 1.90 0.38
CA LEU A 139 -8.42 3.08 -0.46
C LEU A 139 -9.14 4.28 0.15
N LEU A 140 -10.16 4.01 0.94
CA LEU A 140 -11.01 5.05 1.51
C LEU A 140 -10.58 5.42 2.93
N GLN A 141 -9.71 4.63 3.58
CA GLN A 141 -9.18 4.94 4.91
C GLN A 141 -8.16 6.09 4.84
N LEU A 142 -7.33 6.14 3.80
CA LEU A 142 -6.39 7.26 3.57
C LEU A 142 -7.09 8.60 3.31
N ASP A 143 -8.31 8.59 2.75
CA ASP A 143 -9.07 9.80 2.42
C ASP A 143 -9.92 10.35 3.59
N LEU A 144 -10.10 9.54 4.65
CA LEU A 144 -10.82 9.92 5.88
C LEU A 144 -9.88 10.49 6.97
N ASP A 145 -8.61 10.07 6.99
CA ASP A 145 -7.62 10.54 7.97
C ASP A 145 -6.79 11.75 7.47
N ALA A 146 -6.99 12.20 6.22
CA ALA A 146 -6.35 13.40 5.70
C ALA A 146 -6.93 14.67 6.38
N PRO A 147 -6.10 15.53 7.02
CA PRO A 147 -6.59 16.75 7.64
C PRO A 147 -7.23 17.66 6.58
N LEU A 148 -8.44 18.14 6.89
CA LEU A 148 -9.32 18.98 6.05
C LEU A 148 -8.68 20.27 5.46
N ASN A 149 -7.44 20.59 5.80
CA ASN A 149 -6.76 21.85 5.43
C ASN A 149 -5.93 21.78 4.13
N GLN A 150 -6.09 20.76 3.29
CA GLN A 150 -5.36 20.65 2.01
C GLN A 150 -6.24 20.46 0.77
N ARG A 151 -7.56 20.68 0.86
CA ARG A 151 -8.45 20.66 -0.32
C ARG A 151 -8.74 22.12 -0.75
N HIS A 152 -7.91 22.64 -1.65
CA HIS A 152 -8.15 23.89 -2.40
C HIS A 152 -9.00 23.61 -3.64
#